data_AF-A0A9D0YZG1-F1
#
_entry.id   AF-A0A9D0YZG1-F1
#
_cell.length_a   1.000
_cell.length_b   1.000
_cell.length_c   1.000
_cell.angle_alpha   90.00
_cell.angle_beta   90.00
_cell.angle_gamma   90.00
#
_symmetry.space_group_name_H-M   'P 1'
#
loop_
_entity.id
_entity.type
_entity.pdbx_description
1 polymer ?
#
loop_
_entity_poly.entity_id
_entity_poly.type
_entity_poly.pdbx_seq_one_letter_code
_entity_poly.pdbx_strand_id
1 'polypeptide(L)'
;MLLAKDWKDYELIQTSDGYKLERWKDVYLLRPDPQIIWHQENAFQGKQIHAKYIRSNTGGGHWENLKSTPTSWQVRYKNLTFNIKQMGFKHTGLFPEQAVNWDFMMDKIKRANRSISVLNLFAYTGGATVACLAAGASVVHVDSSRGMVDWCKENVEASGLKDKPVRYIVDDVLKFVKREIRRGHHYDAIIMDPPSYGRGANGEVWSIEKNLNELLNLCVELLSDKPLFFLINSYTTGLSAKVLENMLKILLEPKYQGTITSGEVGLPETNSELVLPCGIYGRFESNE
;
A
#
# COMPACT_ATOMS: atom_id res chain seq x y z
N MET A 1 -3.80 15.18 7.26
CA MET A 1 -3.59 13.70 7.24
C MET A 1 -4.89 13.04 6.79
N LEU A 2 -4.80 11.98 5.99
CA LEU A 2 -5.92 11.12 5.59
C LEU A 2 -6.03 9.94 6.58
N LEU A 3 -7.23 9.68 7.08
CA LEU A 3 -7.46 8.68 8.14
C LEU A 3 -8.30 7.51 7.64
N ALA A 4 -7.78 6.29 7.72
CA ALA A 4 -8.52 5.09 7.35
C ALA A 4 -9.44 4.63 8.49
N LYS A 5 -10.64 5.21 8.53
CA LYS A 5 -11.64 5.00 9.61
C LYS A 5 -12.79 4.05 9.25
N ASP A 6 -12.95 3.70 7.98
CA ASP A 6 -14.13 2.96 7.49
C ASP A 6 -13.99 1.43 7.55
N TRP A 7 -13.01 0.93 8.32
CA TRP A 7 -12.82 -0.50 8.51
C TRP A 7 -13.87 -1.08 9.46
N LYS A 8 -14.34 -2.31 9.15
CA LYS A 8 -15.16 -3.12 10.06
C LYS A 8 -14.35 -4.29 10.63
N ASP A 9 -13.65 -4.98 9.74
CA ASP A 9 -12.81 -6.14 10.07
C ASP A 9 -11.39 -5.75 10.50
N TYR A 10 -11.08 -4.46 10.58
CA TYR A 10 -9.81 -3.97 11.13
C TYR A 10 -10.07 -2.85 12.13
N GLU A 11 -9.28 -2.82 13.19
CA GLU A 11 -9.34 -1.79 14.22
C GLU A 11 -7.97 -1.61 14.88
N LEU A 12 -7.52 -0.37 15.01
CA LEU A 12 -6.40 -0.02 15.88
C LEU A 12 -6.98 0.26 17.27
N ILE A 13 -6.78 -0.68 18.20
CA ILE A 13 -7.41 -0.63 19.53
C ILE A 13 -6.64 0.32 20.45
N GLN A 14 -5.32 0.16 20.53
CA GLN A 14 -4.49 0.95 21.43
C GLN A 14 -3.04 0.95 20.97
N THR A 15 -2.34 2.05 21.25
CA THR A 15 -0.92 2.27 20.96
C THR A 15 -0.20 2.75 22.21
N SER A 16 0.85 2.06 22.61
CA SER A 16 1.69 2.44 23.75
C SER A 16 3.01 1.70 23.71
N ASP A 17 4.07 2.31 24.23
CA ASP A 17 5.35 1.67 24.57
C ASP A 17 5.98 0.88 23.40
N GLY A 18 5.93 1.45 22.18
CA GLY A 18 6.48 0.83 20.97
C GLY A 18 5.57 -0.22 20.32
N TYR A 19 4.36 -0.44 20.83
CA TYR A 19 3.42 -1.43 20.32
C TYR A 19 2.08 -0.84 19.93
N LYS A 20 1.48 -1.46 18.91
CA LYS A 20 0.07 -1.32 18.55
C LYS A 20 -0.66 -2.64 18.77
N LEU A 21 -1.79 -2.56 19.45
CA LEU A 21 -2.77 -3.63 19.54
C LEU A 21 -3.81 -3.42 18.45
N GLU A 22 -3.94 -4.39 17.57
CA GLU A 22 -4.85 -4.35 16.44
C GLU A 22 -5.79 -5.55 16.48
N ARG A 23 -7.04 -5.34 16.06
CA ARG A 23 -7.98 -6.42 15.77
C ARG A 23 -8.13 -6.57 14.27
N TRP A 24 -8.02 -7.81 13.82
CA TRP A 24 -8.20 -8.26 12.44
C TRP A 24 -9.29 -9.33 12.45
N LYS A 25 -10.52 -8.89 12.24
CA LYS A 25 -11.76 -9.66 12.43
C LYS A 25 -11.88 -10.12 13.88
N ASP A 26 -11.62 -11.41 14.14
CA ASP A 26 -11.68 -12.03 15.46
C ASP A 26 -10.27 -12.28 16.06
N VAL A 27 -9.21 -11.93 15.32
CA VAL A 27 -7.82 -12.14 15.72
C VAL A 27 -7.21 -10.83 16.22
N TYR A 28 -6.46 -10.89 17.33
CA TYR A 28 -5.93 -9.71 18.01
C TYR A 28 -4.41 -9.82 18.06
N LEU A 29 -3.72 -8.87 17.44
CA LEU A 29 -2.29 -8.91 17.22
C LEU A 29 -1.62 -7.72 17.90
N LEU A 30 -0.59 -8.00 18.69
CA LEU A 30 0.28 -6.99 19.28
C LEU A 30 1.55 -6.86 18.42
N ARG A 31 1.73 -5.74 17.74
CA ARG A 31 2.84 -5.54 16.79
C ARG A 31 3.70 -4.33 17.14
N PRO A 32 5.02 -4.37 16.90
CA PRO A 32 5.90 -3.27 17.19
C PRO A 32 5.92 -2.23 16.06
N ASP A 33 5.82 -0.96 16.42
CA ASP A 33 5.87 0.18 15.52
C ASP A 33 6.82 1.25 16.09
N PRO A 34 7.91 1.61 15.39
CA PRO A 34 8.96 2.46 15.96
C PRO A 34 8.51 3.92 16.16
N GLN A 35 7.39 4.34 15.55
CA GLN A 35 6.85 5.68 15.74
C GLN A 35 6.08 5.82 17.07
N ILE A 36 5.70 4.70 17.70
CA ILE A 36 4.98 4.70 18.98
C ILE A 36 5.99 4.91 20.11
N ILE A 37 6.24 6.18 20.43
CA ILE A 37 7.18 6.59 21.50
C ILE A 37 6.48 7.14 22.73
N TRP A 38 5.14 7.15 22.74
CA TRP A 38 4.31 7.58 23.86
C TRP A 38 3.94 6.41 24.78
N HIS A 39 3.52 6.78 26.00
CA HIS A 39 3.08 5.87 27.04
C HIS A 39 1.62 6.17 27.41
N GLN A 40 0.81 5.12 27.59
CA GLN A 40 -0.51 5.17 28.19
C GLN A 40 -0.52 4.31 29.46
N GLU A 41 -1.06 4.84 30.55
CA GLU A 41 -1.17 4.08 31.81
C GLU A 41 -2.02 2.82 31.62
N ASN A 42 -1.57 1.69 32.20
CA ASN A 42 -2.25 0.40 32.12
C ASN A 42 -2.51 -0.09 30.68
N ALA A 43 -1.69 0.34 29.72
CA ALA A 43 -1.81 -0.07 28.32
C ALA A 43 -1.88 -1.59 28.18
N PHE A 44 -2.83 -2.05 27.37
CA PHE A 44 -3.07 -3.47 27.07
C PHE A 44 -3.52 -4.34 28.26
N GLN A 45 -3.62 -3.81 29.49
CA GLN A 45 -4.04 -4.58 30.65
C GLN A 45 -5.45 -5.12 30.47
N GLY A 46 -5.63 -6.43 30.68
CA GLY A 46 -6.91 -7.12 30.51
C GLY A 46 -7.40 -7.23 29.06
N LYS A 47 -6.63 -6.77 28.06
CA LYS A 47 -7.00 -6.89 26.65
C LYS A 47 -6.70 -8.29 26.12
N GLN A 48 -7.51 -8.73 25.17
CA GLN A 48 -7.27 -9.98 24.45
C GLN A 48 -6.13 -9.81 23.44
N ILE A 49 -5.13 -10.69 23.52
CA ILE A 49 -4.03 -10.78 22.57
C ILE A 49 -3.91 -12.24 22.15
N HIS A 50 -3.99 -12.51 20.85
CA HIS A 50 -3.80 -13.85 20.30
C HIS A 50 -2.34 -14.12 19.95
N ALA A 51 -1.64 -13.12 19.40
CA ALA A 51 -0.23 -13.24 19.08
C ALA A 51 0.50 -11.91 19.17
N LYS A 52 1.80 -12.00 19.47
CA LYS A 52 2.72 -10.87 19.54
C LYS A 52 3.85 -11.07 18.54
N TYR A 53 4.24 -10.02 17.83
CA TYR A 53 5.47 -10.08 17.03
C TYR A 53 6.65 -9.56 17.86
N ILE A 54 7.68 -10.40 18.02
CA ILE A 54 8.91 -10.07 18.76
C ILE A 54 10.01 -9.78 17.75
N ARG A 55 10.58 -8.57 17.78
CA ARG A 55 11.73 -8.21 16.95
C ARG A 55 13.00 -8.88 17.46
N SER A 56 13.86 -9.29 16.54
CA SER A 56 15.23 -9.70 16.86
C SER A 56 16.17 -8.50 16.78
N ASN A 57 17.15 -8.44 17.69
CA ASN A 57 18.21 -7.45 17.67
C ASN A 57 19.18 -7.61 16.48
N THR A 58 19.17 -8.77 15.82
CA THR A 58 19.97 -9.06 14.62
C THR A 58 19.21 -8.84 13.32
N GLY A 59 18.00 -8.26 13.38
CA GLY A 59 17.10 -8.08 12.25
C GLY A 59 16.05 -9.20 12.14
N GLY A 60 14.89 -8.86 11.58
CA GLY A 60 13.75 -9.78 11.51
C GLY A 60 13.02 -9.92 12.85
N GLY A 61 12.58 -11.13 13.18
CA GLY A 61 11.78 -11.44 14.36
C GLY A 61 10.94 -12.69 14.17
N HIS A 62 10.03 -12.95 15.11
CA HIS A 62 9.11 -14.08 15.04
C HIS A 62 7.77 -13.74 15.68
N TRP A 63 6.75 -14.52 15.35
CA TRP A 63 5.45 -14.48 16.00
C TRP A 63 5.43 -15.43 17.20
N GLU A 64 5.06 -14.90 18.35
CA GLU A 64 4.73 -15.66 19.55
C GLU A 64 3.21 -15.77 19.65
N ASN A 65 2.68 -16.98 19.51
CA ASN A 65 1.24 -17.24 19.63
C ASN A 65 0.89 -17.52 21.10
N LEU A 66 0.13 -16.61 21.70
CA LEU A 66 -0.39 -16.72 23.08
C LEU A 66 -1.69 -17.53 23.11
N LYS A 67 -2.40 -17.59 21.98
CA LYS A 67 -3.61 -18.37 21.75
C LYS A 67 -3.55 -18.98 20.35
N SER A 68 -4.46 -19.91 20.07
CA SER A 68 -4.62 -20.45 18.71
C SER A 68 -4.98 -19.33 17.74
N THR A 69 -4.23 -19.24 16.64
CA THR A 69 -4.49 -18.34 15.51
C THR A 69 -4.69 -19.19 14.25
N PRO A 70 -5.57 -18.77 13.33
CA PRO A 70 -5.67 -19.42 12.04
C PRO A 70 -4.40 -19.17 11.21
N THR A 71 -4.06 -20.12 10.33
CA THR A 71 -2.88 -20.03 9.43
C THR A 71 -3.00 -18.86 8.45
N SER A 72 -4.22 -18.59 8.01
CA SER A 72 -4.63 -17.41 7.25
C SER A 72 -6.12 -17.18 7.48
N TRP A 73 -6.57 -15.94 7.33
CA TRP A 73 -7.99 -15.59 7.43
C TRP A 73 -8.32 -14.41 6.52
N GLN A 74 -9.61 -14.20 6.29
CA GLN A 74 -10.10 -13.12 5.44
C GLN A 74 -10.61 -11.95 6.27
N VAL A 75 -10.30 -10.76 5.78
CA VAL A 75 -10.83 -9.48 6.27
C VAL A 75 -11.45 -8.70 5.13
N ARG A 76 -12.47 -7.91 5.45
CA ARG A 76 -13.21 -7.11 4.46
C ARG A 76 -13.05 -5.63 4.67
N TYR A 77 -12.84 -4.93 3.57
CA TYR A 77 -13.00 -3.48 3.47
C TYR A 77 -14.08 -3.17 2.45
N LYS A 78 -15.25 -2.68 2.92
CA LYS A 78 -16.43 -2.49 2.08
C LYS A 78 -16.77 -3.78 1.30
N ASN A 79 -16.72 -3.75 -0.03
CA ASN A 79 -16.96 -4.89 -0.91
C ASN A 79 -15.69 -5.68 -1.28
N LEU A 80 -14.52 -5.30 -0.77
CA LEU A 80 -13.24 -5.97 -1.04
C LEU A 80 -12.94 -6.99 0.08
N THR A 81 -12.36 -8.13 -0.30
CA THR A 81 -11.97 -9.21 0.60
C THR A 81 -10.49 -9.51 0.42
N PHE A 82 -9.74 -9.55 1.52
CA PHE A 82 -8.29 -9.79 1.52
C PHE A 82 -7.94 -10.96 2.43
N ASN A 83 -7.09 -11.85 1.95
CA ASN A 83 -6.45 -12.88 2.74
C ASN A 83 -5.25 -12.28 3.48
N ILE A 84 -5.21 -12.48 4.79
CA ILE A 84 -4.10 -12.06 5.66
C ILE A 84 -3.59 -13.26 6.45
N LYS A 85 -2.34 -13.15 6.91
CA LYS A 85 -1.69 -14.15 7.76
C LYS A 85 -0.56 -13.53 8.57
N GLN A 86 -0.11 -14.24 9.59
CA GLN A 86 1.16 -13.96 10.26
C GLN A 86 2.31 -14.26 9.30
N MET A 87 2.91 -13.24 8.68
CA MET A 87 4.04 -13.44 7.76
C MET A 87 5.33 -13.77 8.52
N GLY A 88 6.39 -14.18 7.80
CA GLY A 88 7.73 -14.36 8.39
C GLY A 88 8.39 -13.06 8.91
N PHE A 89 7.66 -11.96 8.90
CA PHE A 89 8.03 -10.64 9.38
C PHE A 89 6.79 -9.96 9.97
N LYS A 90 6.93 -8.74 10.50
CA LYS A 90 5.87 -8.03 11.24
C LYS A 90 4.59 -7.72 10.44
N HIS A 91 4.56 -7.90 9.11
CA HIS A 91 3.37 -7.58 8.31
C HIS A 91 2.34 -8.70 8.38
N THR A 92 1.10 -8.35 8.08
CA THR A 92 -0.04 -9.28 8.01
C THR A 92 -0.46 -9.59 6.56
N GLY A 93 0.18 -8.95 5.58
CA GLY A 93 -0.21 -9.02 4.17
C GLY A 93 -1.15 -7.92 3.70
N LEU A 94 -1.45 -6.94 4.55
CA LEU A 94 -2.25 -5.79 4.17
C LEU A 94 -1.85 -4.56 5.00
N PHE A 95 -1.97 -3.39 4.37
CA PHE A 95 -1.72 -2.08 4.99
C PHE A 95 -3.05 -1.33 5.10
N PRO A 96 -3.72 -1.39 6.26
CA PRO A 96 -5.10 -0.93 6.40
C PRO A 96 -5.24 0.59 6.19
N GLU A 97 -4.19 1.36 6.46
CA GLU A 97 -4.13 2.79 6.21
C GLU A 97 -4.30 3.14 4.72
N GLN A 98 -3.93 2.24 3.81
CA GLN A 98 -4.03 2.45 2.36
C GLN A 98 -5.47 2.43 1.85
N ALA A 99 -6.44 2.07 2.69
CA ALA A 99 -7.85 2.13 2.37
C ALA A 99 -8.32 3.52 1.90
N VAL A 100 -7.74 4.60 2.42
CA VAL A 100 -8.04 5.97 1.93
C VAL A 100 -7.63 6.18 0.48
N ASN A 101 -6.52 5.57 0.06
CA ASN A 101 -6.06 5.62 -1.31
C ASN A 101 -6.89 4.68 -2.19
N TRP A 102 -7.31 3.51 -1.69
CA TRP A 102 -8.21 2.62 -2.40
C TRP A 102 -9.55 3.29 -2.71
N ASP A 103 -10.11 4.01 -1.75
CA ASP A 103 -11.32 4.81 -1.93
C ASP A 103 -11.16 5.88 -3.00
N PHE A 104 -10.07 6.65 -2.93
CA PHE A 104 -9.74 7.64 -3.94
C PHE A 104 -9.66 7.01 -5.35
N MET A 105 -8.90 5.92 -5.50
CA MET A 105 -8.72 5.26 -6.79
C MET A 105 -10.05 4.73 -7.33
N MET A 106 -10.85 4.09 -6.47
CA MET A 106 -12.17 3.58 -6.85
C MET A 106 -13.11 4.70 -7.30
N ASP A 107 -13.12 5.84 -6.60
CA ASP A 107 -13.95 7.00 -6.95
C ASP A 107 -13.53 7.61 -8.30
N LYS A 108 -12.23 7.90 -8.49
CA LYS A 108 -11.73 8.45 -9.78
C LYS A 108 -12.01 7.51 -10.95
N ILE A 109 -11.75 6.21 -10.79
CA ILE A 109 -11.98 5.22 -11.87
C ILE A 109 -13.46 5.16 -12.25
N LYS A 110 -14.37 5.10 -11.27
CA LYS A 110 -15.82 5.03 -11.53
C LYS A 110 -16.35 6.29 -12.22
N ARG A 111 -15.76 7.45 -11.94
CA ARG A 111 -16.18 8.74 -12.51
C ARG A 111 -15.62 9.03 -13.90
N ALA A 112 -14.53 8.38 -14.31
CA ALA A 112 -13.82 8.71 -15.53
C ALA A 112 -14.61 8.48 -16.84
N ASN A 113 -15.77 7.82 -16.78
CA ASN A 113 -16.68 7.57 -17.91
C ASN A 113 -15.99 6.98 -19.17
N ARG A 114 -14.90 6.24 -18.96
CA ARG A 114 -14.11 5.56 -19.99
C ARG A 114 -13.38 4.38 -19.37
N SER A 115 -12.83 3.50 -20.21
CA SER A 115 -11.97 2.42 -19.72
C SER A 115 -10.66 3.01 -19.18
N ILE A 116 -10.22 2.53 -18.01
CA ILE A 116 -9.00 3.00 -17.33
C ILE A 116 -8.01 1.85 -17.25
N SER A 117 -6.79 2.06 -17.73
CA SER A 117 -5.65 1.17 -17.54
C SER A 117 -4.74 1.66 -16.40
N VAL A 118 -4.45 0.77 -15.46
CA VAL A 118 -3.69 1.08 -14.25
C VAL A 118 -2.40 0.27 -14.23
N LEU A 119 -1.27 0.93 -13.98
CA LEU A 119 0.00 0.28 -13.65
C LEU A 119 0.25 0.38 -12.14
N ASN A 120 0.32 -0.76 -11.45
CA ASN A 120 0.62 -0.83 -10.03
C ASN A 120 2.02 -1.43 -9.81
N LEU A 121 2.94 -0.63 -9.27
CA LEU A 121 4.36 -0.96 -9.08
C LEU A 121 4.67 -1.17 -7.59
N PHE A 122 5.57 -2.12 -7.30
CA PHE A 122 5.82 -2.57 -5.91
C PHE A 122 4.51 -3.01 -5.25
N ALA A 123 3.71 -3.76 -6.01
CA ALA A 123 2.29 -3.92 -5.78
C ALA A 123 1.96 -4.87 -4.61
N TYR A 124 2.96 -5.56 -4.05
CA TYR A 124 2.85 -6.42 -2.89
C TYR A 124 1.70 -7.43 -3.03
N THR A 125 0.85 -7.57 -2.01
CA THR A 125 -0.31 -8.48 -2.00
C THR A 125 -1.51 -7.95 -2.78
N GLY A 126 -1.39 -6.83 -3.47
CA GLY A 126 -2.38 -6.38 -4.45
C GLY A 126 -3.58 -5.60 -3.90
N GLY A 127 -3.48 -4.97 -2.72
CA GLY A 127 -4.57 -4.14 -2.17
C GLY A 127 -5.11 -3.11 -3.17
N ALA A 128 -4.22 -2.31 -3.75
CA ALA A 128 -4.56 -1.35 -4.79
C ALA A 128 -5.06 -2.00 -6.09
N THR A 129 -4.46 -3.13 -6.49
CA THR A 129 -4.91 -3.90 -7.66
C THR A 129 -6.36 -4.33 -7.52
N VAL A 130 -6.73 -4.92 -6.38
CA VAL A 130 -8.11 -5.35 -6.08
C VAL A 130 -9.07 -4.16 -6.11
N ALA A 131 -8.69 -3.03 -5.49
CA ALA A 131 -9.51 -1.82 -5.49
C ALA A 131 -9.77 -1.29 -6.91
N CYS A 132 -8.74 -1.19 -7.75
CA CYS A 132 -8.87 -0.74 -9.13
C CYS A 132 -9.71 -1.69 -9.99
N LEU A 133 -9.52 -3.01 -9.87
CA LEU A 133 -10.33 -4.02 -10.57
C LEU A 133 -11.80 -3.95 -10.15
N ALA A 134 -12.07 -3.76 -8.85
CA ALA A 134 -13.42 -3.61 -8.31
C ALA A 134 -14.13 -2.34 -8.84
N ALA A 135 -13.37 -1.31 -9.20
CA ALA A 135 -13.88 -0.10 -9.84
C ALA A 135 -14.04 -0.21 -11.37
N GLY A 136 -13.58 -1.32 -11.97
CA GLY A 136 -13.74 -1.59 -13.41
C GLY A 136 -12.52 -1.28 -14.27
N ALA A 137 -11.38 -0.95 -13.68
CA ALA A 137 -10.14 -0.76 -14.44
C ALA A 137 -9.52 -2.09 -14.91
N SER A 138 -8.65 -2.02 -15.91
CA SER A 138 -7.64 -3.06 -16.16
C SER A 138 -6.36 -2.73 -15.42
N VAL A 139 -5.67 -3.75 -14.89
CA VAL A 139 -4.51 -3.54 -14.02
C VAL A 139 -3.32 -4.37 -14.48
N VAL A 140 -2.15 -3.74 -14.58
CA VAL A 140 -0.87 -4.42 -14.63
C VAL A 140 -0.26 -4.38 -13.23
N HIS A 141 -0.12 -5.56 -12.62
CA HIS A 141 0.39 -5.73 -11.26
C HIS A 141 1.85 -6.18 -11.33
N VAL A 142 2.76 -5.40 -10.75
CA VAL A 142 4.21 -5.65 -10.82
C VAL A 142 4.80 -5.72 -9.43
N ASP A 143 5.43 -6.86 -9.11
CA ASP A 143 6.22 -7.05 -7.90
C ASP A 143 7.41 -7.98 -8.19
N SER A 144 8.53 -7.84 -7.49
CA SER A 144 9.69 -8.72 -7.69
C SER A 144 9.53 -10.07 -6.99
N SER A 145 8.62 -10.17 -6.02
CA SER A 145 8.37 -11.38 -5.25
C SER A 145 7.23 -12.21 -5.84
N ARG A 146 7.57 -13.39 -6.37
CA ARG A 146 6.58 -14.37 -6.85
C ARG A 146 5.52 -14.68 -5.79
N GLY A 147 5.93 -14.84 -4.52
CA GLY A 147 5.00 -15.12 -3.43
C GLY A 147 3.99 -13.99 -3.20
N MET A 148 4.36 -12.73 -3.41
CA MET A 148 3.43 -11.60 -3.29
C MET A 148 2.48 -11.51 -4.48
N VAL A 149 2.98 -11.77 -5.69
CA VAL A 149 2.16 -11.85 -6.90
C VAL A 149 1.14 -13.00 -6.81
N ASP A 150 1.53 -14.15 -6.29
CA ASP A 150 0.60 -15.26 -6.08
C ASP A 150 -0.42 -14.93 -4.99
N TRP A 151 -0.02 -14.25 -3.90
CA TRP A 151 -0.96 -13.74 -2.88
C TRP A 151 -1.96 -12.71 -3.45
N CYS A 152 -1.53 -11.88 -4.41
CA CYS A 152 -2.41 -10.98 -5.13
C CYS A 152 -3.48 -11.74 -5.92
N LYS A 153 -3.16 -12.87 -6.56
CA LYS A 153 -4.15 -13.72 -7.24
C LYS A 153 -5.19 -14.24 -6.26
N GLU A 154 -4.76 -14.73 -5.09
CA GLU A 154 -5.67 -15.17 -4.03
C GLU A 154 -6.61 -14.05 -3.55
N ASN A 155 -6.10 -12.81 -3.44
CA ASN A 155 -6.91 -11.65 -3.05
C ASN A 155 -7.90 -11.21 -4.14
N VAL A 156 -7.50 -11.27 -5.42
CA VAL A 156 -8.39 -11.03 -6.56
C VAL A 156 -9.52 -12.06 -6.59
N GLU A 157 -9.20 -13.33 -6.37
CA GLU A 157 -10.21 -14.39 -6.29
C GLU A 157 -11.14 -14.22 -5.07
N ALA A 158 -10.58 -13.98 -3.88
CA ALA A 158 -11.36 -13.77 -2.65
C ALA A 158 -12.32 -12.57 -2.74
N SER A 159 -11.96 -11.55 -3.52
CA SER A 159 -12.82 -10.39 -3.81
C SER A 159 -13.84 -10.64 -4.93
N GLY A 160 -13.90 -11.84 -5.52
CA GLY A 160 -14.83 -12.16 -6.60
C GLY A 160 -14.46 -11.51 -7.95
N LEU A 161 -13.18 -11.22 -8.18
CA LEU A 161 -12.68 -10.46 -9.34
C LEU A 161 -11.85 -11.32 -10.30
N LYS A 162 -11.93 -12.65 -10.20
CA LYS A 162 -11.11 -13.58 -11.00
C LYS A 162 -11.20 -13.37 -12.52
N ASP A 163 -12.36 -12.92 -13.02
CA ASP A 163 -12.62 -12.71 -14.45
C ASP A 163 -12.29 -11.27 -14.90
N LYS A 164 -11.72 -10.44 -14.02
CA LYS A 164 -11.34 -9.05 -14.34
C LYS A 164 -9.96 -8.98 -15.02
N PRO A 165 -9.72 -7.97 -15.87
CA PRO A 165 -8.49 -7.89 -16.67
C PRO A 165 -7.29 -7.47 -15.82
N VAL A 166 -6.49 -8.45 -15.40
CA VAL A 166 -5.24 -8.24 -14.66
C VAL A 166 -4.07 -8.99 -15.28
N ARG A 167 -2.95 -8.29 -15.48
CA ARG A 167 -1.68 -8.87 -15.94
C ARG A 167 -0.71 -8.92 -14.77
N TYR A 168 -0.37 -10.13 -14.32
CA TYR A 168 0.55 -10.37 -13.21
C TYR A 168 1.99 -10.47 -13.69
N ILE A 169 2.87 -9.64 -13.15
CA ILE A 169 4.29 -9.57 -13.52
C ILE A 169 5.16 -9.81 -12.29
N VAL A 170 6.02 -10.83 -12.38
CA VAL A 170 7.10 -11.07 -11.44
C VAL A 170 8.40 -10.54 -12.06
N ASP A 171 8.78 -9.32 -11.73
CA ASP A 171 10.01 -8.70 -12.27
C ASP A 171 10.50 -7.52 -11.41
N ASP A 172 11.74 -7.08 -11.66
CA ASP A 172 12.22 -5.78 -11.20
C ASP A 172 11.40 -4.65 -11.86
N VAL A 173 10.94 -3.71 -11.03
CA VAL A 173 10.07 -2.61 -11.46
C VAL A 173 10.75 -1.72 -12.50
N LEU A 174 12.01 -1.35 -12.28
CA LEU A 174 12.74 -0.44 -13.17
C LEU A 174 12.96 -1.08 -14.55
N LYS A 175 13.34 -2.36 -14.58
CA LYS A 175 13.45 -3.14 -15.82
C LYS A 175 12.12 -3.29 -16.53
N PHE A 176 11.06 -3.57 -15.79
CA PHE A 176 9.72 -3.68 -16.34
C PHE A 176 9.29 -2.38 -17.03
N VAL A 177 9.39 -1.25 -16.32
CA VAL A 177 9.06 0.08 -16.85
C VAL A 177 9.85 0.38 -18.13
N LYS A 178 11.18 0.17 -18.14
CA LYS A 178 12.02 0.36 -19.34
C LYS A 178 11.61 -0.53 -20.53
N ARG A 179 11.05 -1.72 -20.29
CA ARG A 179 10.53 -2.59 -21.35
C ARG A 179 9.17 -2.12 -21.87
N GLU A 180 8.30 -1.65 -20.99
CA GLU A 180 6.99 -1.13 -21.38
C GLU A 180 7.13 0.14 -22.24
N ILE A 181 8.09 1.02 -21.90
CA ILE A 181 8.41 2.21 -22.73
C ILE A 181 8.86 1.78 -24.12
N ARG A 182 9.80 0.82 -24.21
CA ARG A 182 10.26 0.28 -25.50
C ARG A 182 9.16 -0.38 -26.32
N ARG A 183 8.08 -0.82 -25.69
CA ARG A 183 6.90 -1.43 -26.34
C ARG A 183 5.82 -0.40 -26.68
N GLY A 184 5.98 0.86 -26.27
CA GLY A 184 4.99 1.92 -26.49
C GLY A 184 3.70 1.74 -25.68
N HIS A 185 3.75 1.04 -24.54
CA HIS A 185 2.60 0.92 -23.66
C HIS A 185 2.37 2.21 -22.87
N HIS A 186 1.11 2.57 -22.65
CA HIS A 186 0.72 3.74 -21.88
C HIS A 186 -0.42 3.41 -20.92
N TYR A 187 -0.48 4.13 -19.81
CA TYR A 187 -1.39 3.91 -18.69
C TYR A 187 -2.14 5.19 -18.32
N ASP A 188 -3.42 5.04 -17.99
CA ASP A 188 -4.23 6.15 -17.49
C ASP A 188 -3.89 6.48 -16.04
N ALA A 189 -3.44 5.50 -15.27
CA ALA A 189 -3.04 5.71 -13.90
C ALA A 189 -1.82 4.89 -13.52
N ILE A 190 -0.97 5.48 -12.68
CA ILE A 190 0.22 4.83 -12.13
C ILE A 190 0.17 4.92 -10.61
N ILE A 191 0.37 3.78 -9.95
CA ILE A 191 0.45 3.65 -8.49
C ILE A 191 1.81 3.04 -8.19
N MET A 192 2.48 3.54 -7.16
CA MET A 192 3.70 2.91 -6.67
C MET A 192 3.85 3.02 -5.16
N ASP A 193 4.40 1.96 -4.57
CA ASP A 193 4.77 1.90 -3.15
C ASP A 193 6.24 1.44 -2.99
N PRO A 194 7.21 2.24 -3.48
CA PRO A 194 8.62 1.87 -3.44
C PRO A 194 9.10 1.68 -1.99
N PRO A 195 9.82 0.59 -1.69
CA PRO A 195 10.44 0.42 -0.39
C PRO A 195 11.57 1.44 -0.19
N SER A 196 11.98 1.71 1.06
CA SER A 196 13.14 2.59 1.33
C SER A 196 14.43 2.04 0.72
N TYR A 197 14.63 0.73 0.89
CA TYR A 197 15.73 -0.03 0.33
C TYR A 197 15.21 -1.40 -0.11
N GLY A 198 15.75 -1.93 -1.20
CA GLY A 198 15.34 -3.23 -1.72
C GLY A 198 16.38 -3.85 -2.62
N ARG A 199 16.11 -5.09 -3.03
CA ARG A 199 16.85 -5.75 -4.09
C ARG A 199 15.90 -6.20 -5.20
N GLY A 200 16.27 -5.94 -6.44
CA GLY A 200 15.60 -6.45 -7.62
C GLY A 200 15.77 -7.96 -7.74
N ALA A 201 14.98 -8.58 -8.62
CA ALA A 201 14.97 -10.03 -8.82
C ALA A 201 16.35 -10.61 -9.23
N ASN A 202 17.24 -9.80 -9.82
CA ASN A 202 18.58 -10.21 -10.22
C ASN A 202 19.69 -9.55 -9.37
N GLY A 203 19.34 -9.01 -8.19
CA GLY A 203 20.29 -8.45 -7.24
C GLY A 203 20.55 -6.94 -7.40
N GLU A 204 19.82 -6.24 -8.27
CA GLU A 204 19.87 -4.78 -8.39
C GLU A 204 19.62 -4.13 -7.04
N VAL A 205 20.37 -3.08 -6.69
CA VAL A 205 20.15 -2.37 -5.43
C VAL A 205 19.19 -1.21 -5.68
N TRP A 206 18.08 -1.20 -4.93
CA TRP A 206 17.13 -0.09 -4.90
C TRP A 206 17.33 0.74 -3.63
N SER A 207 17.35 2.06 -3.78
CA SER A 207 17.27 3.03 -2.69
C SER A 207 16.40 4.19 -3.15
N ILE A 208 15.36 4.51 -2.37
CA ILE A 208 14.40 5.55 -2.74
C ILE A 208 15.07 6.91 -3.00
N GLU A 209 16.05 7.29 -2.18
CA GLU A 209 16.76 8.56 -2.30
C GLU A 209 17.57 8.66 -3.61
N LYS A 210 18.11 7.54 -4.10
CA LYS A 210 18.96 7.50 -5.28
C LYS A 210 18.18 7.25 -6.56
N ASN A 211 17.11 6.46 -6.48
CA ASN A 211 16.46 5.87 -7.65
C ASN A 211 15.06 6.41 -7.94
N LEU A 212 14.39 7.04 -6.97
CA LEU A 212 13.00 7.50 -7.16
C LEU A 212 12.90 8.49 -8.33
N ASN A 213 13.84 9.43 -8.46
CA ASN A 213 13.80 10.42 -9.55
C ASN A 213 13.87 9.76 -10.93
N GLU A 214 14.77 8.79 -11.13
CA GLU A 214 14.87 8.04 -12.39
C GLU A 214 13.57 7.30 -12.68
N LEU A 215 13.04 6.57 -11.68
CA LEU A 215 11.79 5.83 -11.83
C LEU A 215 10.62 6.74 -12.21
N LEU A 216 10.48 7.90 -11.57
CA LEU A 216 9.39 8.82 -11.85
C LEU A 216 9.47 9.40 -13.26
N ASN A 217 10.66 9.78 -13.74
CA ASN A 217 10.83 10.24 -15.12
C ASN A 217 10.36 9.18 -16.13
N LEU A 218 10.77 7.93 -15.93
CA LEU A 218 10.35 6.81 -16.78
C LEU A 218 8.83 6.54 -16.69
N CYS A 219 8.25 6.64 -15.49
CA CYS A 219 6.81 6.45 -15.32
C CYS A 219 6.00 7.56 -16.01
N VAL A 220 6.50 8.80 -16.05
CA VAL A 220 5.85 9.90 -16.78
C VAL A 220 5.81 9.61 -18.28
N GLU A 221 6.83 8.95 -18.86
CA GLU A 221 6.80 8.50 -20.25
C GLU A 221 5.76 7.40 -20.52
N LEU A 222 5.34 6.67 -19.47
CA LEU A 222 4.30 5.65 -19.56
C LEU A 222 2.89 6.21 -19.33
N LEU A 223 2.72 7.50 -19.02
CA LEU A 223 1.39 8.08 -18.89
C LEU A 223 0.75 8.28 -20.26
N SER A 224 -0.53 7.95 -20.36
CA SER A 224 -1.35 8.29 -21.53
C SER A 224 -1.45 9.80 -21.73
N ASP A 225 -2.01 10.21 -22.86
CA ASP A 225 -2.29 11.63 -23.15
C ASP A 225 -3.30 12.26 -22.18
N LYS A 226 -4.13 11.44 -21.52
CA LYS A 226 -5.18 11.88 -20.58
C LYS A 226 -5.06 11.12 -19.26
N PRO A 227 -3.96 11.28 -18.50
CA PRO A 227 -3.78 10.53 -17.27
C PRO A 227 -4.83 10.94 -16.24
N LEU A 228 -5.42 9.95 -15.58
CA LEU A 228 -6.46 10.12 -14.56
C LEU A 228 -5.84 10.45 -13.19
N PHE A 229 -4.79 9.71 -12.78
CA PHE A 229 -4.04 10.00 -11.57
C PHE A 229 -2.64 9.36 -11.55
N PHE A 230 -1.75 9.93 -10.74
CA PHE A 230 -0.45 9.36 -10.39
C PHE A 230 -0.33 9.36 -8.87
N LEU A 231 -0.04 8.21 -8.26
CA LEU A 231 0.02 8.07 -6.79
C LEU A 231 1.31 7.39 -6.34
N ILE A 232 2.03 8.07 -5.44
CA ILE A 232 3.23 7.56 -4.78
C ILE A 232 2.91 7.41 -3.29
N ASN A 233 3.08 6.21 -2.77
CA ASN A 233 3.16 5.95 -1.33
C ASN A 233 4.62 5.84 -0.89
N SER A 234 4.92 6.19 0.35
CA SER A 234 6.21 5.90 0.95
C SER A 234 6.10 5.68 2.44
N TYR A 235 6.80 4.66 2.90
CA TYR A 235 6.99 4.30 4.31
C TYR A 235 8.39 4.65 4.82
N THR A 236 9.15 5.42 4.03
CA THR A 236 10.53 5.78 4.34
C THR A 236 10.59 6.81 5.44
N THR A 237 11.17 6.43 6.58
CA THR A 237 11.40 7.33 7.71
C THR A 237 12.27 8.52 7.30
N GLY A 238 11.86 9.74 7.69
CA GLY A 238 12.59 10.98 7.41
C GLY A 238 12.33 11.59 6.03
N LEU A 239 11.65 10.89 5.12
CA LEU A 239 11.22 11.47 3.85
C LEU A 239 9.96 12.32 4.07
N SER A 240 10.00 13.59 3.72
CA SER A 240 8.84 14.48 3.81
C SER A 240 7.88 14.27 2.63
N ALA A 241 6.56 14.31 2.89
CA ALA A 241 5.53 14.33 1.83
C ALA A 241 5.75 15.46 0.82
N LYS A 242 6.35 16.58 1.25
CA LYS A 242 6.66 17.72 0.37
C LYS A 242 7.68 17.38 -0.71
N VAL A 243 8.58 16.42 -0.44
CA VAL A 243 9.53 15.95 -1.45
C VAL A 243 8.77 15.29 -2.61
N LEU A 244 7.81 14.41 -2.29
CA LEU A 244 6.97 13.77 -3.31
C LEU A 244 6.16 14.80 -4.09
N GLU A 245 5.60 15.80 -3.42
CA GLU A 245 4.87 16.89 -4.06
C GLU A 245 5.75 17.66 -5.07
N ASN A 246 6.94 18.09 -4.64
CA ASN A 246 7.84 18.86 -5.48
C ASN A 246 8.27 18.06 -6.72
N MET A 247 8.56 16.77 -6.56
CA MET A 247 8.91 15.90 -7.68
C MET A 247 7.76 15.77 -8.68
N LEU A 248 6.53 15.53 -8.19
CA LEU A 248 5.34 15.44 -9.03
C LEU A 248 5.07 16.76 -9.77
N LYS A 249 5.25 17.91 -9.10
CA LYS A 249 5.08 19.24 -9.70
C LYS A 249 6.01 19.44 -10.89
N ILE A 250 7.30 19.21 -10.67
CA ILE A 250 8.34 19.34 -11.71
C ILE A 250 8.04 18.44 -12.91
N LEU A 251 7.55 17.23 -12.68
CA LEU A 251 7.38 16.22 -13.72
C LEU A 251 6.03 16.30 -14.46
N LEU A 252 4.96 16.69 -13.79
CA LEU A 252 3.59 16.58 -14.31
C LEU A 252 2.94 17.93 -14.64
N GLU A 253 3.16 19.00 -13.88
CA GLU A 253 2.54 20.31 -14.16
C GLU A 253 2.86 20.87 -15.55
N PRO A 254 4.09 20.69 -16.10
CA PRO A 254 4.39 21.15 -17.47
C PRO A 254 3.64 20.40 -18.57
N LYS A 255 3.08 19.22 -18.27
CA LYS A 255 2.51 18.29 -19.26
C LYS A 255 1.01 18.12 -19.13
N TYR A 256 0.48 18.18 -17.92
CA TYR A 256 -0.90 17.80 -17.62
C TYR A 256 -1.58 18.82 -16.71
N GLN A 257 -2.86 19.07 -16.99
CA GLN A 257 -3.70 19.88 -16.11
C GLN A 257 -4.31 19.00 -15.02
N GLY A 258 -4.15 19.42 -13.77
CA GLY A 258 -4.67 18.68 -12.62
C GLY A 258 -4.27 19.33 -11.31
N THR A 259 -4.54 18.62 -10.22
CA THR A 259 -4.19 19.04 -8.86
C THR A 259 -3.15 18.09 -8.28
N ILE A 260 -2.12 18.66 -7.64
CA ILE A 260 -1.11 17.89 -6.92
C ILE A 260 -1.30 18.11 -5.43
N THR A 261 -1.43 17.01 -4.68
CA THR A 261 -1.56 17.01 -3.22
C THR A 261 -0.54 16.06 -2.60
N SER A 262 -0.12 16.36 -1.38
CA SER A 262 0.73 15.47 -0.59
C SER A 262 0.33 15.54 0.88
N GLY A 263 0.65 14.48 1.63
CA GLY A 263 0.39 14.44 3.06
C GLY A 263 0.69 13.09 3.66
N GLU A 264 0.14 12.86 4.84
CA GLU A 264 0.28 11.61 5.59
C GLU A 264 -1.00 10.79 5.54
N VAL A 265 -0.84 9.47 5.63
CA VAL A 265 -1.91 8.51 5.92
C VAL A 265 -1.72 7.96 7.34
N GLY A 266 -2.83 7.77 8.04
CA GLY A 266 -2.81 7.32 9.43
C GLY A 266 -3.99 6.44 9.81
N LEU A 267 -3.83 5.81 10.97
CA LEU A 267 -4.83 4.95 11.59
C LEU A 267 -5.28 5.60 12.91
N PRO A 268 -6.58 5.93 13.05
CA PRO A 268 -7.09 6.46 14.31
C PRO A 268 -7.16 5.34 15.35
N GLU A 269 -6.72 5.64 16.57
CA GLU A 269 -6.95 4.76 17.72
C GLU A 269 -8.42 4.81 18.14
N THR A 270 -8.97 3.67 18.52
CA THR A 270 -10.39 3.58 18.87
C THR A 270 -10.66 4.22 20.23
N ASN A 271 -11.73 5.03 20.32
CA ASN A 271 -12.13 5.76 21.52
C ASN A 271 -11.04 6.69 22.09
N SER A 272 -10.20 7.25 21.22
CA SER A 272 -9.07 8.10 21.56
C SER A 272 -8.91 9.20 20.50
N GLU A 273 -8.27 10.31 20.84
CA GLU A 273 -7.87 11.35 19.86
C GLU A 273 -6.51 11.03 19.21
N LEU A 274 -5.85 9.95 19.65
CA LEU A 274 -4.57 9.53 19.11
C LEU A 274 -4.70 8.96 17.70
N VAL A 275 -3.71 9.29 16.88
CA VAL A 275 -3.58 8.79 15.52
C VAL A 275 -2.17 8.24 15.33
N LEU A 276 -2.08 7.02 14.81
CA LEU A 276 -0.80 6.44 14.40
C LEU A 276 -0.46 6.88 12.97
N PRO A 277 0.55 7.74 12.76
CA PRO A 277 1.05 8.03 11.42
C PRO A 277 1.66 6.75 10.83
N CYS A 278 1.29 6.41 9.59
CA CYS A 278 1.71 5.15 8.97
C CYS A 278 2.65 5.37 7.78
N GLY A 279 2.44 6.42 7.00
CA GLY A 279 3.26 6.75 5.84
C GLY A 279 2.84 8.05 5.19
N ILE A 280 3.50 8.39 4.09
CA ILE A 280 3.21 9.59 3.28
C ILE A 280 2.65 9.20 1.92
N TYR A 281 1.94 10.14 1.30
CA TYR A 281 1.55 10.05 -0.10
C TYR A 281 1.87 11.35 -0.85
N GLY A 282 2.13 11.21 -2.14
CA GLY A 282 2.11 12.30 -3.12
C GLY A 282 1.23 11.88 -4.29
N ARG A 283 0.36 12.78 -4.76
CA ARG A 283 -0.65 12.45 -5.75
C ARG A 283 -0.87 13.57 -6.75
N PHE A 284 -0.93 13.22 -8.03
CA PHE A 284 -1.56 14.02 -9.07
C PHE A 284 -2.94 13.44 -9.39
N GLU A 285 -3.93 14.28 -9.60
CA GLU A 285 -5.24 13.90 -10.14
C GLU A 285 -5.69 14.86 -11.23
N SER A 286 -6.25 14.32 -12.31
CA SER A 286 -6.84 15.13 -13.38
C SER A 286 -8.07 15.89 -12.86
N ASN A 287 -8.30 17.07 -13.46
CA ASN A 287 -9.52 17.86 -13.23
C ASN A 287 -10.76 17.28 -13.94
N GLU A 288 -10.56 16.26 -14.79
CA GLU A 288 -11.61 15.48 -15.47
C GLU A 288 -12.41 14.59 -14.51
#